data_AF-A0A7J3VU62-F1
#
_entry.id   AF-A0A7J3VU62-F1
#
_cell.length_a   1.000
_cell.length_b   1.000
_cell.length_c   1.000
_cell.angle_alpha   90.00
_cell.angle_beta   90.00
_cell.angle_gamma   90.00
#
_symmetry.space_group_name_H-M   'P 1'
#
loop_
_entity.id
_entity.type
_entity.pdbx_description
1 polymer ?
#
loop_
_entity_poly.entity_id
_entity_poly.type
_entity_poly.pdbx_seq_one_letter_code
_entity_poly.pdbx_strand_id
1 'polypeptide(L)'
;MRSPRLFQEKKMTLAVLTKDFRLAAQVVEEAARRGLTARHVIEPAEIPLSARAVVMKRGEFGTVSRPPSLYAEDFTSTTSLVDRAVELAYSKKTVRNAVIAIDPGKTIGAAFMADELLLRTESYSDLHRFSQTVVEFFKTHPTSTHTILLGSGAPEFREEILRDIRSKTPDAVVKNVSEKNTSKLSRGIDELAAAMLPRMKRRPGK
;
A
#
# COMPACT_ATOMS: atom_id res chain seq x y z
N MET A 1 -26.57 -7.37 -4.02
CA MET A 1 -25.10 -7.46 -3.77
C MET A 1 -24.49 -6.11 -4.09
N ARG A 2 -23.93 -5.41 -3.09
CA ARG A 2 -23.16 -4.18 -3.33
C ARG A 2 -21.77 -4.62 -3.78
N SER A 3 -21.38 -4.24 -5.00
CA SER A 3 -20.00 -4.39 -5.46
C SER A 3 -19.06 -3.78 -4.40
N PRO A 4 -17.88 -4.37 -4.11
CA PRO A 4 -16.82 -3.64 -3.42
C PRO A 4 -16.67 -2.31 -4.15
N ARG A 5 -16.53 -1.17 -3.45
CA ARG A 5 -16.34 0.13 -4.09
C ARG A 5 -15.00 0.15 -4.84
N LEU A 6 -14.98 -0.51 -5.99
CA LEU A 6 -13.97 -0.44 -7.01
C LEU A 6 -14.11 0.93 -7.62
N PHE A 7 -13.13 1.78 -7.30
CA PHE A 7 -12.65 2.89 -8.12
C PHE A 7 -13.67 3.45 -9.13
N GLN A 8 -14.56 4.33 -8.67
CA GLN A 8 -15.23 5.27 -9.57
C GLN A 8 -15.15 6.71 -9.05
N GLU A 9 -14.44 7.52 -9.85
CA GLU A 9 -14.82 8.88 -10.28
C GLU A 9 -14.47 10.12 -9.45
N LYS A 10 -13.27 10.13 -8.88
CA LYS A 10 -12.45 11.36 -8.94
C LYS A 10 -11.01 10.96 -9.21
N LYS A 11 -10.43 11.38 -10.35
CA LYS A 11 -9.00 11.22 -10.61
C LYS A 11 -8.24 11.87 -9.46
N MET A 12 -7.73 11.04 -8.56
CA MET A 12 -7.04 11.50 -7.38
C MET A 12 -5.64 11.91 -7.79
N THR A 13 -5.30 13.18 -7.54
CA THR A 13 -4.00 13.74 -7.88
C THR A 13 -3.16 13.91 -6.61
N LEU A 14 -1.95 13.37 -6.62
CA LEU A 14 -0.90 13.73 -5.67
C LEU A 14 -0.12 14.91 -6.24
N ALA A 15 0.16 15.93 -5.45
CA ALA A 15 1.13 16.95 -5.81
C ALA A 15 2.50 16.54 -5.28
N VAL A 16 3.55 16.72 -6.07
CA VAL A 16 4.94 16.54 -5.64
C VAL A 16 5.60 17.89 -5.75
N LEU A 17 5.72 18.59 -4.63
CA LEU A 17 6.30 19.93 -4.54
C LEU A 17 7.76 19.79 -4.11
N THR A 18 8.68 19.77 -5.08
CA THR A 18 10.11 19.63 -4.79
C THR A 18 10.99 20.21 -5.88
N LYS A 19 12.17 20.73 -5.53
CA LYS A 19 13.22 21.08 -6.51
C LYS A 19 14.11 19.88 -6.85
N ASP A 20 13.99 18.79 -6.10
CA ASP A 20 14.68 17.53 -6.32
C ASP A 20 13.98 16.72 -7.43
N PHE A 21 14.47 16.86 -8.66
CA PHE A 21 13.93 16.15 -9.82
C PHE A 21 14.00 14.63 -9.69
N ARG A 22 14.95 14.08 -8.92
CA ARG A 22 15.06 12.64 -8.71
C ARG A 22 13.93 12.14 -7.82
N LEU A 23 13.69 12.82 -6.69
CA LEU A 23 12.55 12.51 -5.83
C LEU A 23 11.23 12.64 -6.61
N ALA A 24 11.08 13.73 -7.37
CA ALA A 24 9.90 13.95 -8.20
C ALA A 24 9.63 12.79 -9.15
N ALA A 25 10.65 12.36 -9.92
CA ALA A 25 10.55 11.23 -10.83
C ALA A 25 10.16 9.94 -10.10
N GLN A 26 10.82 9.62 -8.99
CA GLN A 26 10.54 8.41 -8.20
C GLN A 26 9.09 8.37 -7.71
N VAL A 27 8.57 9.48 -7.17
CA VAL A 27 7.19 9.55 -6.67
C VAL A 27 6.18 9.45 -7.82
N VAL A 28 6.45 10.12 -8.95
CA VAL A 28 5.57 10.10 -10.12
C VAL A 28 5.51 8.71 -10.73
N GLU A 29 6.64 8.04 -10.91
CA GLU A 29 6.72 6.67 -11.43
C GLU A 29 6.01 5.68 -10.51
N GLU A 30 6.24 5.79 -9.20
CA GLU A 30 5.61 4.91 -8.22
C GLU A 30 4.09 5.08 -8.17
N ALA A 31 3.59 6.31 -8.28
CA ALA A 31 2.16 6.59 -8.40
C ALA A 31 1.58 6.02 -9.71
N ALA A 32 2.28 6.22 -10.83
CA ALA A 32 1.84 5.73 -12.15
C ALA A 32 1.75 4.20 -12.19
N ARG A 33 2.72 3.48 -11.59
CA ARG A 33 2.71 2.02 -11.45
C ARG A 33 1.46 1.48 -10.75
N ARG A 34 0.85 2.31 -9.88
CA ARG A 34 -0.36 1.99 -9.11
C ARG A 34 -1.66 2.50 -9.77
N GLY A 35 -1.56 3.10 -10.97
CA GLY A 35 -2.70 3.69 -11.67
C GLY A 35 -3.17 5.02 -11.09
N LEU A 36 -2.32 5.70 -10.32
CA LEU A 36 -2.60 7.00 -9.71
C LEU A 36 -2.01 8.13 -10.55
N THR A 37 -2.52 9.34 -10.38
CA THR A 37 -1.95 10.55 -11.00
C THR A 37 -1.12 11.30 -9.96
N ALA A 38 0.14 11.58 -10.28
CA ALA A 38 0.98 12.50 -9.53
C ALA A 38 1.47 13.61 -10.46
N ARG A 39 1.53 14.84 -9.96
CA ARG A 39 2.03 16.01 -10.70
C ARG A 39 3.17 16.66 -9.93
N HIS A 40 4.33 16.70 -10.56
CA HIS A 40 5.46 17.47 -10.08
C HIS A 40 5.22 18.97 -10.31
N VAL A 41 5.52 19.77 -9.30
CA VAL A 41 5.46 21.22 -9.29
C VAL A 41 6.67 21.76 -8.53
N ILE A 42 7.11 22.97 -8.88
CA ILE A 42 8.30 23.59 -8.27
C ILE A 42 7.95 24.83 -7.44
N GLU A 43 6.68 25.25 -7.47
CA GLU A 43 6.16 26.33 -6.64
C GLU A 43 4.84 25.96 -5.96
N PRO A 44 4.57 26.41 -4.72
CA PRO A 44 3.30 26.13 -4.05
C PRO A 44 2.06 26.63 -4.82
N ALA A 45 2.19 27.72 -5.57
CA ALA A 45 1.11 28.29 -6.37
C ALA A 45 0.68 27.39 -7.54
N GLU A 46 1.54 26.46 -7.97
CA GLU A 46 1.28 25.52 -9.06
C GLU A 46 0.57 24.24 -8.60
N ILE A 47 0.42 24.03 -7.27
CA ILE A 47 -0.26 22.86 -6.72
C ILE A 47 -1.69 22.81 -7.28
N PRO A 48 -2.09 21.72 -7.97
CA PRO A 48 -3.43 21.61 -8.53
C PRO A 48 -4.51 21.66 -7.45
N LEU A 49 -5.62 22.36 -7.71
CA LEU A 49 -6.79 22.36 -6.82
C LEU A 49 -7.40 20.96 -6.63
N SER A 50 -7.14 20.03 -7.57
CA SER A 50 -7.53 18.63 -7.47
C SER A 50 -6.62 17.80 -6.56
N ALA A 51 -5.46 18.35 -6.15
CA ALA A 51 -4.52 17.65 -5.30
C ALA A 51 -5.13 17.37 -3.93
N ARG A 52 -4.92 16.14 -3.43
CA ARG A 52 -5.46 15.70 -2.14
C ARG A 52 -4.41 15.43 -1.09
N ALA A 53 -3.15 15.34 -1.50
CA ALA A 53 -1.98 15.30 -0.64
C ALA A 53 -0.79 15.92 -1.39
N VAL A 54 0.16 16.48 -0.65
CA VAL A 54 1.44 16.99 -1.18
C VAL A 54 2.58 16.15 -0.63
N VAL A 55 3.50 15.74 -1.49
CA VAL A 55 4.81 15.20 -1.11
C VAL A 55 5.85 16.29 -1.34
N MET A 56 6.69 16.56 -0.34
CA MET A 56 7.73 17.59 -0.41
C MET A 56 8.97 17.22 0.40
N LYS A 57 10.05 17.99 0.28
CA LYS A 57 11.22 17.91 1.16
C LYS A 57 11.22 19.00 2.20
N ARG A 58 11.82 18.72 3.35
CA ARG A 58 11.95 19.70 4.43
C ARG A 58 12.94 20.78 4.03
N GLY A 59 12.59 22.04 4.28
CA GLY A 59 13.46 23.19 4.01
C GLY A 59 13.49 23.70 2.57
N GLU A 60 12.85 23.01 1.60
CA GLU A 60 12.74 23.56 0.23
C GLU A 60 11.69 24.67 0.11
N PHE A 61 10.60 24.54 0.88
CA PHE A 61 9.49 25.48 0.89
C PHE A 61 9.00 25.71 2.32
N GLY A 62 8.25 26.79 2.52
CA GLY A 62 7.51 27.04 3.77
C GLY A 62 6.36 26.04 3.98
N THR A 63 5.62 26.21 5.07
CA THR A 63 4.49 25.33 5.40
C THR A 63 3.36 25.46 4.37
N VAL A 64 3.02 24.35 3.71
CA VAL A 64 1.83 24.26 2.86
C VAL A 64 0.66 23.75 3.71
N SER A 65 -0.32 24.62 3.94
CA SER A 65 -1.43 24.36 4.88
C SER A 65 -2.52 23.45 4.31
N ARG A 66 -2.75 23.48 2.98
CA ARG A 66 -3.70 22.61 2.29
C ARG A 66 -3.25 22.33 0.84
N PRO A 67 -3.39 21.08 0.34
CA PRO A 67 -3.83 19.87 1.04
C PRO A 67 -2.79 19.36 2.06
N PRO A 68 -3.08 18.31 2.85
CA PRO A 68 -2.10 17.76 3.81
C PRO A 68 -0.77 17.42 3.14
N SER A 69 0.33 17.79 3.80
CA SER A 69 1.69 17.63 3.29
C SER A 69 2.43 16.52 4.02
N LEU A 70 3.24 15.76 3.27
CA LEU A 70 4.17 14.75 3.75
C LEU A 70 5.59 15.17 3.39
N TYR A 71 6.50 15.01 4.34
CA TYR A 71 7.92 15.20 4.10
C TYR A 71 8.56 13.86 3.72
N ALA A 72 9.28 13.82 2.62
CA ALA A 72 9.92 12.61 2.13
C ALA A 72 10.89 12.00 3.16
N GLU A 73 11.52 12.84 3.96
CA GLU A 73 12.47 12.46 5.02
C GLU A 73 11.83 11.69 6.18
N ASP A 74 10.50 11.72 6.31
CA ASP A 74 9.78 10.98 7.35
C ASP A 74 9.55 9.49 6.96
N PHE A 75 10.02 9.07 5.78
CA PHE A 75 9.81 7.73 5.23
C PHE A 75 11.11 7.08 4.79
N THR A 76 11.18 5.75 4.91
CA THR A 76 12.36 4.96 4.52
C THR A 76 12.42 4.66 3.03
N SER A 77 11.31 4.77 2.30
CA SER A 77 11.27 4.58 0.86
C SER A 77 10.18 5.42 0.19
N THR A 78 10.31 5.59 -1.13
CA THR A 78 9.26 6.19 -1.96
C THR A 78 7.96 5.38 -1.90
N THR A 79 8.05 4.06 -1.73
CA THR A 79 6.87 3.19 -1.67
C THR A 79 6.04 3.47 -0.43
N SER A 80 6.66 3.57 0.75
CA SER A 80 5.96 3.92 2.00
C SER A 80 5.46 5.37 2.01
N LEU A 81 6.22 6.29 1.42
CA LEU A 81 5.78 7.67 1.19
C LEU A 81 4.51 7.75 0.32
N VAL A 82 4.46 7.02 -0.79
CA VAL A 82 3.30 7.00 -1.68
C VAL A 82 2.11 6.26 -1.06
N ASP A 83 2.34 5.16 -0.31
CA ASP A 83 1.30 4.50 0.48
C ASP A 83 0.60 5.53 1.40
N ARG A 84 1.39 6.29 2.15
CA ARG A 84 0.86 7.30 3.06
C ARG A 84 0.20 8.49 2.35
N ALA A 85 0.74 8.91 1.21
CA ALA A 85 0.14 9.98 0.39
C ALA A 85 -1.25 9.56 -0.11
N VAL A 86 -1.42 8.30 -0.52
CA VAL A 86 -2.71 7.74 -0.96
C VAL A 86 -3.70 7.71 0.19
N GLU A 87 -3.30 7.26 1.38
CA GLU A 87 -4.16 7.28 2.57
C GLU A 87 -4.67 8.69 2.88
N LEU A 88 -3.77 9.68 2.93
CA LEU A 88 -4.16 11.07 3.18
C LEU A 88 -5.09 11.60 2.08
N ALA A 89 -4.84 11.23 0.83
CA ALA A 89 -5.68 11.62 -0.28
C ALA A 89 -7.12 11.06 -0.16
N TYR A 90 -7.27 9.89 0.44
CA TYR A 90 -8.56 9.30 0.86
C TYR A 90 -9.05 9.74 2.25
N SER A 91 -8.46 10.80 2.82
CA SER A 91 -8.79 11.33 4.15
C SER A 91 -8.58 10.34 5.31
N LYS A 92 -7.70 9.33 5.12
CA LYS A 92 -7.30 8.36 6.14
C LYS A 92 -6.12 8.90 6.96
N LYS A 93 -6.42 9.81 7.88
CA LYS A 93 -5.42 10.39 8.80
C LYS A 93 -4.87 9.36 9.79
N THR A 94 -5.67 8.38 10.19
CA THR A 94 -5.28 7.30 11.09
C THR A 94 -5.69 5.98 10.45
N VAL A 95 -4.78 5.02 10.41
CA VAL A 95 -5.05 3.65 9.98
C VAL A 95 -5.27 2.82 11.24
N ARG A 96 -6.33 2.00 11.26
CA ARG A 96 -6.59 1.09 12.39
C ARG A 96 -6.05 -0.30 12.10
N ASN A 97 -6.16 -0.75 10.85
CA ASN A 97 -5.69 -2.06 10.43
C ASN A 97 -4.71 -1.92 9.27
N ALA A 98 -3.49 -2.41 9.44
CA ALA A 98 -2.54 -2.59 8.35
C ALA A 98 -2.58 -4.07 7.95
N VAL A 99 -3.10 -4.36 6.75
CA VAL A 99 -3.40 -5.73 6.33
C VAL A 99 -2.60 -6.08 5.09
N ILE A 100 -1.95 -7.24 5.11
CA ILE A 100 -1.27 -7.81 3.96
C ILE A 100 -1.95 -9.12 3.59
N ALA A 101 -2.54 -9.20 2.40
CA ALA A 101 -3.07 -10.45 1.86
C ALA A 101 -2.05 -11.09 0.93
N ILE A 102 -1.73 -12.36 1.18
CA ILE A 102 -0.63 -13.10 0.54
C ILE A 102 -1.20 -14.29 -0.22
N ASP A 103 -0.87 -14.38 -1.51
CA ASP A 103 -1.06 -15.56 -2.35
C ASP A 103 0.28 -16.30 -2.47
N PRO A 104 0.47 -17.41 -1.74
CA PRO A 104 1.72 -18.16 -1.76
C PRO A 104 1.93 -18.90 -3.09
N GLY A 105 3.20 -19.02 -3.48
CA GLY A 105 3.65 -19.74 -4.68
C GLY A 105 5.08 -19.37 -5.04
N LYS A 106 5.60 -19.91 -6.16
CA LYS A 106 6.93 -19.57 -6.69
C LYS A 106 7.14 -18.07 -6.87
N THR A 107 6.07 -17.37 -7.28
CA THR A 107 5.98 -15.92 -7.23
C THR A 107 4.91 -15.57 -6.20
N ILE A 108 5.30 -14.87 -5.14
CA ILE A 108 4.43 -14.48 -4.04
C ILE A 108 3.62 -13.26 -4.48
N GLY A 109 2.30 -13.39 -4.54
CA GLY A 109 1.41 -12.26 -4.73
C GLY A 109 1.08 -11.61 -3.39
N ALA A 110 1.08 -10.28 -3.32
CA ALA A 110 0.70 -9.55 -2.11
C ALA A 110 -0.18 -8.32 -2.40
N ALA A 111 -1.23 -8.11 -1.59
CA ALA A 111 -1.96 -6.84 -1.49
C ALA A 111 -1.65 -6.18 -0.16
N PHE A 112 -1.36 -4.88 -0.20
CA PHE A 112 -1.13 -4.04 0.96
C PHE A 112 -2.33 -3.11 1.15
N MET A 113 -2.92 -3.13 2.34
CA MET A 113 -4.17 -2.47 2.63
C MET A 113 -4.11 -1.69 3.95
N ALA A 114 -4.67 -0.49 3.94
CA ALA A 114 -4.90 0.32 5.13
C ALA A 114 -6.41 0.41 5.39
N ASP A 115 -6.88 -0.19 6.48
CA ASP A 115 -8.30 -0.50 6.72
C ASP A 115 -8.90 -1.30 5.53
N GLU A 116 -9.82 -0.70 4.77
CA GLU A 116 -10.43 -1.26 3.56
C GLU A 116 -9.87 -0.64 2.27
N LEU A 117 -8.86 0.22 2.37
CA LEU A 117 -8.23 0.86 1.23
C LEU A 117 -7.09 -0.02 0.70
N LEU A 118 -7.23 -0.51 -0.53
CA LEU A 118 -6.15 -1.15 -1.26
C LEU A 118 -5.15 -0.09 -1.72
N LEU A 119 -3.93 -0.14 -1.19
CA LEU A 119 -2.86 0.81 -1.52
C LEU A 119 -2.09 0.38 -2.75
N ARG A 120 -1.75 -0.91 -2.81
CA ARG A 120 -0.99 -1.52 -3.90
C ARG A 120 -1.09 -3.04 -3.89
N THR A 121 -0.79 -3.61 -5.04
CA THR A 121 -0.54 -5.05 -5.22
C THR A 121 0.84 -5.25 -5.82
N GLU A 122 1.59 -6.22 -5.33
CA GLU A 122 2.94 -6.53 -5.82
C GLU A 122 3.16 -8.03 -5.94
N SER A 123 4.17 -8.40 -6.71
CA SER A 123 4.60 -9.77 -6.92
C SER A 123 6.09 -9.87 -6.58
N TYR A 124 6.47 -10.92 -5.86
CA TYR A 124 7.84 -11.13 -5.41
C TYR A 124 8.33 -12.52 -5.81
N SER A 125 9.47 -12.59 -6.48
CA SER A 125 10.18 -13.86 -6.74
C SER A 125 11.25 -14.16 -5.68
N ASP A 126 11.46 -13.23 -4.74
CA ASP A 126 12.49 -13.28 -3.71
C ASP A 126 11.82 -13.11 -2.33
N LEU A 127 11.99 -14.11 -1.47
CA LEU A 127 11.38 -14.14 -0.14
C LEU A 127 11.97 -13.08 0.79
N HIS A 128 13.28 -12.82 0.69
CA HIS A 128 13.94 -11.83 1.53
C HIS A 128 13.39 -10.42 1.27
N ARG A 129 13.31 -10.04 -0.01
CA ARG A 129 12.74 -8.77 -0.46
C ARG A 129 11.27 -8.66 -0.06
N PHE A 130 10.49 -9.73 -0.23
CA PHE A 130 9.10 -9.75 0.18
C PHE A 130 8.94 -9.40 1.68
N SER A 131 9.68 -10.08 2.53
CA SER A 131 9.57 -9.88 3.98
C SER A 131 10.13 -8.54 4.45
N GLN A 132 11.14 -7.99 3.76
CA GLN A 132 11.56 -6.61 4.00
C GLN A 132 10.42 -5.62 3.73
N THR A 133 9.69 -5.80 2.62
CA THR A 133 8.53 -4.94 2.31
C THR A 133 7.39 -5.09 3.32
N VAL A 134 7.15 -6.31 3.82
CA VAL A 134 6.18 -6.57 4.90
C VAL A 134 6.54 -5.78 6.17
N VAL A 135 7.81 -5.87 6.60
CA VAL A 135 8.31 -5.14 7.77
C VAL A 135 8.20 -3.64 7.59
N GLU A 136 8.61 -3.12 6.43
CA GLU A 136 8.52 -1.69 6.14
C GLU A 136 7.06 -1.20 6.18
N PHE A 137 6.14 -1.96 5.59
CA PHE A 137 4.73 -1.60 5.58
C PHE A 137 4.16 -1.47 7.01
N PHE A 138 4.49 -2.42 7.88
CA PHE A 138 4.07 -2.37 9.29
C PHE A 138 4.78 -1.28 10.09
N LYS A 139 6.06 -1.00 9.81
CA LYS A 139 6.79 0.15 10.42
C LYS A 139 6.18 1.49 10.02
N THR A 140 5.61 1.60 8.83
CA THR A 140 4.87 2.79 8.38
C THR A 140 3.52 2.94 9.11
N HIS A 141 3.06 1.89 9.78
CA HIS A 141 1.78 1.81 10.49
C HIS A 141 1.95 1.33 11.95
N PRO A 142 2.76 1.99 12.78
CA PRO A 142 3.18 1.46 14.08
C PRO A 142 2.03 1.37 15.09
N THR A 143 0.98 2.18 14.95
CA THR A 143 -0.18 2.20 15.85
C THR A 143 -1.34 1.33 15.38
N SER A 144 -1.21 0.68 14.22
CA SER A 144 -2.26 -0.15 13.63
C SER A 144 -2.17 -1.59 14.14
N THR A 145 -3.29 -2.30 14.14
CA THR A 145 -3.26 -3.76 14.21
C THR A 145 -2.65 -4.31 12.92
N HIS A 146 -1.57 -5.09 13.04
CA HIS A 146 -0.92 -5.75 11.91
C HIS A 146 -1.57 -7.09 11.65
N THR A 147 -2.10 -7.29 10.45
CA THR A 147 -2.77 -8.54 10.07
C THR A 147 -2.18 -9.08 8.78
N ILE A 148 -1.91 -10.38 8.77
CA ILE A 148 -1.47 -11.10 7.58
C ILE A 148 -2.53 -12.14 7.24
N LEU A 149 -3.06 -12.06 6.04
CA LEU A 149 -4.04 -12.99 5.49
C LEU A 149 -3.33 -13.89 4.48
N LEU A 150 -3.17 -15.16 4.82
CA LEU A 150 -2.43 -16.12 4.01
C LEU A 150 -3.39 -17.04 3.26
N GLY A 151 -3.36 -16.98 1.93
CA GLY A 151 -4.15 -17.84 1.06
C GLY A 151 -3.79 -19.32 1.23
N SER A 152 -4.73 -20.20 0.90
CA SER A 152 -4.56 -21.66 1.00
C SER A 152 -3.78 -22.30 -0.16
N GLY A 153 -3.23 -21.52 -1.09
CA GLY A 153 -2.44 -22.03 -2.22
C GLY A 153 -1.10 -22.63 -1.80
N ALA A 154 -0.52 -23.44 -2.70
CA ALA A 154 0.88 -23.90 -2.70
C ALA A 154 1.47 -24.21 -1.29
N PRO A 155 1.04 -25.32 -0.65
CA PRO A 155 1.40 -25.65 0.73
C PRO A 155 2.90 -25.60 1.05
N GLU A 156 3.73 -26.02 0.10
CA GLU A 156 5.18 -26.08 0.20
C GLU A 156 5.84 -24.70 0.37
N PHE A 157 5.35 -23.66 -0.32
CA PHE A 157 5.86 -22.29 -0.18
C PHE A 157 5.31 -21.60 1.05
N ARG A 158 4.11 -22.01 1.49
CA ARG A 158 3.38 -21.36 2.58
C ARG A 158 4.11 -21.44 3.90
N GLU A 159 4.69 -22.60 4.23
CA GLU A 159 5.44 -22.76 5.48
C GLU A 159 6.69 -21.92 5.53
N GLU A 160 7.44 -21.85 4.42
CA GLU A 160 8.65 -21.06 4.30
C GLU A 160 8.35 -19.57 4.48
N ILE A 161 7.35 -19.06 3.75
CA ILE A 161 6.88 -17.68 3.86
C ILE A 161 6.44 -17.36 5.28
N LEU A 162 5.66 -18.26 5.90
CA LEU A 162 5.14 -18.06 7.24
C LEU A 162 6.26 -18.02 8.29
N ARG A 163 7.25 -18.91 8.18
CA ARG A 163 8.42 -18.94 9.08
C ARG A 163 9.21 -17.63 8.98
N ASP A 164 9.53 -17.19 7.76
CA ASP A 164 10.34 -15.98 7.56
C ASP A 164 9.60 -14.72 8.05
N ILE A 165 8.32 -14.56 7.72
CA ILE A 165 7.51 -13.43 8.19
C ILE A 165 7.37 -13.42 9.71
N ARG A 166 6.99 -14.54 10.34
CA ARG A 166 6.78 -14.60 11.79
C ARG A 166 8.03 -14.23 12.57
N SER A 167 9.22 -14.58 12.05
CA SER A 167 10.49 -14.20 12.67
C SER A 167 10.74 -12.69 12.66
N LYS A 168 10.19 -11.95 11.69
CA LYS A 168 10.41 -10.51 11.49
C LYS A 168 9.25 -9.65 11.99
N THR A 169 8.05 -10.21 12.09
CA THR A 169 6.83 -9.52 12.53
C THR A 169 6.10 -10.37 13.58
N PRO A 170 6.68 -10.57 14.77
CA PRO A 170 6.11 -11.46 15.80
C PRO A 170 4.75 -10.99 16.32
N ASP A 171 4.50 -9.68 16.30
CA ASP A 171 3.25 -9.07 16.79
C ASP A 171 2.11 -9.11 15.76
N ALA A 172 2.39 -9.54 14.53
CA ALA A 172 1.38 -9.58 13.47
C ALA A 172 0.45 -10.78 13.63
N VAL A 173 -0.86 -10.53 13.57
CA VAL A 173 -1.89 -11.57 13.61
C VAL A 173 -1.95 -12.27 12.25
N VAL A 174 -1.55 -13.53 12.19
CA VAL A 174 -1.62 -14.34 10.97
C VAL A 174 -2.92 -15.15 10.93
N LYS A 175 -3.68 -15.02 9.85
CA LYS A 175 -4.92 -15.79 9.59
C LYS A 175 -4.80 -16.51 8.26
N ASN A 176 -5.30 -17.74 8.22
CA ASN A 176 -5.41 -18.49 6.98
C ASN A 176 -6.76 -18.20 6.32
N VAL A 177 -6.74 -17.88 5.03
CA VAL A 177 -7.95 -17.63 4.24
C VAL A 177 -8.06 -18.76 3.22
N SER A 178 -9.11 -19.57 3.33
CA SER A 178 -9.46 -20.54 2.28
C SER A 178 -10.56 -19.95 1.42
N GLU A 179 -10.54 -20.25 0.12
CA GLU A 179 -11.61 -19.86 -0.82
C GLU A 179 -13.01 -20.38 -0.41
N LYS A 180 -13.07 -21.33 0.55
CA LYS A 180 -14.30 -21.99 1.00
C LYS A 180 -14.84 -21.49 2.36
N ASN A 181 -14.04 -20.81 3.19
CA ASN A 181 -14.42 -20.42 4.55
C ASN A 181 -14.34 -18.91 4.79
N THR A 182 -15.21 -18.16 4.13
CA THR A 182 -15.52 -16.77 4.52
C THR A 182 -16.50 -16.78 5.68
N SER A 183 -16.04 -17.05 6.92
CA SER A 183 -16.91 -16.83 8.08
C SER A 183 -16.19 -16.35 9.35
N LYS A 184 -16.64 -15.19 9.83
CA LYS A 184 -16.69 -14.72 11.23
C LYS A 184 -15.48 -14.03 11.88
N LEU A 185 -14.80 -13.07 11.22
CA LEU A 185 -14.25 -11.93 11.99
C LEU A 185 -14.19 -10.56 11.27
N SER A 186 -14.28 -10.49 9.94
CA SER A 186 -14.40 -9.21 9.24
C SER A 186 -15.02 -9.37 7.86
N ARG A 187 -16.37 -9.36 7.80
CA ARG A 187 -17.11 -9.22 6.53
C ARG A 187 -16.71 -7.87 5.90
N GLY A 188 -15.75 -7.88 4.98
CA GLY A 188 -15.12 -6.70 4.40
C GLY A 188 -13.68 -6.98 3.97
N ILE A 189 -12.76 -7.08 4.93
CA ILE A 189 -11.31 -7.27 4.66
C ILE A 189 -11.02 -8.67 4.10
N ASP A 190 -11.63 -9.72 4.66
CA ASP A 190 -11.41 -11.10 4.18
C ASP A 190 -12.03 -11.29 2.78
N GLU A 191 -13.18 -10.66 2.52
CA GLU A 191 -13.83 -10.66 1.21
C GLU A 191 -13.02 -9.88 0.18
N LEU A 192 -12.44 -8.73 0.56
CA LEU A 192 -11.57 -7.95 -0.30
C LEU A 192 -10.28 -8.71 -0.60
N ALA A 193 -9.65 -9.30 0.42
CA ALA A 193 -8.48 -10.17 0.24
C ALA A 193 -8.81 -11.35 -0.69
N ALA A 194 -9.86 -12.11 -0.40
CA ALA A 194 -10.31 -13.23 -1.24
C ALA A 194 -10.70 -12.81 -2.66
N ALA A 195 -11.24 -11.60 -2.86
CA ALA A 195 -11.53 -11.06 -4.19
C ALA A 195 -10.27 -10.59 -4.93
N MET A 196 -9.21 -10.20 -4.21
CA MET A 196 -7.97 -9.69 -4.79
C MET A 196 -6.97 -10.81 -5.12
N LEU A 197 -6.87 -11.87 -4.32
CA LEU A 197 -5.91 -12.96 -4.55
C LEU A 197 -6.06 -13.61 -5.95
N PRO A 198 -7.27 -13.98 -6.43
CA PRO A 198 -7.43 -14.51 -7.78
C PRO A 198 -7.14 -13.48 -8.89
N ARG A 199 -7.32 -12.18 -8.60
CA ARG A 199 -7.04 -11.09 -9.55
C ARG A 199 -5.55 -10.83 -9.70
N MET A 200 -4.74 -11.09 -8.67
CA MET A 200 -3.28 -11.01 -8.74
C MET A 200 -2.71 -12.07 -9.71
N LYS A 201 -3.26 -13.29 -9.72
CA LYS A 201 -2.85 -14.37 -10.65
C LYS A 201 -3.08 -14.02 -12.13
N ARG A 202 -3.94 -13.05 -12.42
CA ARG A 202 -4.38 -12.68 -13.79
C ARG A 202 -3.63 -11.50 -14.42
N ARG A 203 -2.61 -10.95 -13.75
CA ARG A 203 -1.68 -10.00 -14.39
C ARG A 203 -0.43 -10.77 -14.84
N PRO A 204 -0.38 -11.33 -16.06
CA PRO A 204 0.88 -11.78 -16.62
C PRO A 204 1.78 -10.55 -16.77
N GLY A 205 3.06 -10.73 -16.46
CA GLY A 205 4.09 -9.72 -16.66
C GLY A 205 3.99 -9.14 -18.07
N LYS A 206 3.93 -7.81 -18.13
CA LYS A 206 4.44 -7.08 -19.28
C LYS A 206 5.90 -6.79 -19.02
#